data_AF-A0A820NG17-F1
#
_entry.id   AF-A0A820NG17-F1
#
_cell.length_a   1.000
_cell.length_b   1.000
_cell.length_c   1.000
_cell.angle_alpha   90.00
_cell.angle_beta   90.00
_cell.angle_gamma   90.00
#
_symmetry.space_group_name_H-M   'P 1'
#
loop_
_entity.id
_entity.type
_entity.pdbx_description
1 polymer ?
#
loop_
_entity_poly.entity_id
_entity_poly.type
_entity_poly.pdbx_seq_one_letter_code
_entity_poly.pdbx_strand_id
1 'polypeptide(L)'
;THGYHAIGFSQGGQFLRAIAQRCPDPPMLNLISVGGQHQGVFGFPRCPGDNVTICNYVRELLRFGVYETVIQNHLVQAEYWQDPHQLALYRKVSVFLADINQERTFTADYKTNLLKIRNLVLVEFLRDTMVYPHESEQFGFYAANDTSKIVPLRESSLYINDLLG
;
A
#
# COMPACT_ATOMS: atom_id res chain seq x y z
N THR A 1 26.55 12.13 -11.22
CA THR A 1 25.72 11.18 -10.46
C THR A 1 25.38 11.81 -9.12
N HIS A 2 24.27 12.54 -9.07
CA HIS A 2 23.72 13.09 -7.83
C HIS A 2 22.30 12.57 -7.72
N GLY A 3 22.01 11.86 -6.63
CA GLY A 3 20.74 11.19 -6.36
C GLY A 3 20.81 10.58 -4.96
N TYR A 4 19.70 10.04 -4.46
CA TYR A 4 19.62 9.53 -3.10
C TYR A 4 19.11 8.09 -3.04
N HIS A 5 19.45 7.40 -1.97
CA HIS A 5 18.88 6.10 -1.62
C HIS A 5 17.79 6.33 -0.57
N ALA A 6 16.74 5.51 -0.62
CA ALA A 6 15.60 5.63 0.27
C ALA A 6 15.32 4.29 0.97
N ILE A 7 15.09 4.35 2.29
CA ILE A 7 14.72 3.18 3.10
C ILE A 7 13.45 3.54 3.86
N GLY A 8 12.37 2.80 3.60
CA GLY A 8 11.07 2.99 4.24
C GLY A 8 10.75 1.82 5.15
N PHE A 9 10.32 2.11 6.37
CA PHE A 9 9.88 1.11 7.33
C PHE A 9 8.37 1.14 7.45
N SER A 10 7.72 -0.02 7.42
CA SER A 10 6.27 -0.17 7.47
C SER A 10 5.61 0.77 6.45
N GLN A 11 4.64 1.61 6.85
CA GLN A 11 3.96 2.55 5.95
C GLN A 11 4.90 3.48 5.15
N GLY A 12 6.12 3.73 5.67
CA GLY A 12 7.14 4.51 4.97
C GLY A 12 7.58 3.89 3.63
N GLY A 13 7.42 2.57 3.44
CA GLY A 13 7.73 1.88 2.18
C GLY A 13 6.87 2.37 1.02
N GLN A 14 5.54 2.31 1.16
CA GLN A 14 4.63 2.81 0.13
C GLN A 14 4.65 4.34 -0.01
N PHE A 15 5.00 5.07 1.06
CA PHE A 15 5.17 6.54 0.97
C PHE A 15 6.38 6.94 0.12
N LEU A 16 7.53 6.29 0.34
CA LEU A 16 8.71 6.53 -0.49
C LEU A 16 8.50 6.07 -1.93
N ARG A 17 7.76 4.98 -2.14
CA ARG A 17 7.34 4.57 -3.49
C ARG A 17 6.49 5.65 -4.17
N ALA A 18 5.55 6.26 -3.45
CA ALA A 18 4.77 7.37 -3.98
C ALA A 18 5.65 8.57 -4.35
N ILE A 19 6.67 8.88 -3.56
CA ILE A 19 7.67 9.91 -3.91
C ILE A 19 8.41 9.52 -5.19
N ALA A 20 8.86 8.27 -5.34
CA ALA A 20 9.52 7.80 -6.55
C ALA A 20 8.63 7.94 -7.80
N GLN A 21 7.32 7.69 -7.68
CA GLN A 21 6.36 7.84 -8.76
C GLN A 21 6.04 9.31 -9.10
N ARG A 22 5.89 10.17 -8.08
CA ARG A 22 5.38 11.55 -8.23
C ARG A 22 6.47 12.62 -8.38
N CYS A 23 7.65 12.40 -7.80
CA CYS A 23 8.71 13.40 -7.71
C CYS A 23 10.05 12.79 -8.17
N PRO A 24 10.33 12.76 -9.48
CA PRO A 24 11.52 12.11 -10.03
C PRO A 24 12.82 12.93 -9.86
N ASP A 25 12.74 14.16 -9.36
CA ASP A 25 13.89 15.05 -9.14
C ASP A 25 13.91 15.58 -7.70
N PRO A 26 15.01 15.42 -6.93
CA PRO A 26 16.23 14.68 -7.29
C PRO A 26 15.96 13.19 -7.51
N PRO A 27 16.79 12.46 -8.28
CA PRO A 27 16.51 11.08 -8.64
C PRO A 27 16.74 10.12 -7.46
N MET A 28 15.72 9.32 -7.14
CA MET A 28 15.84 8.16 -6.26
C MET A 28 16.56 7.03 -6.99
N LEU A 29 17.66 6.53 -6.41
CA LEU A 29 18.51 5.51 -7.02
C LEU A 29 18.10 4.09 -6.62
N ASN A 30 17.91 3.85 -5.33
CA ASN A 30 17.44 2.56 -4.79
C ASN A 30 16.35 2.82 -3.76
N LEU A 31 15.31 2.00 -3.77
CA LEU A 31 14.26 1.98 -2.76
C LEU A 31 14.31 0.64 -2.01
N ILE A 32 14.49 0.68 -0.70
CA ILE A 32 14.37 -0.48 0.19
C ILE A 32 13.10 -0.28 1.02
N SER A 33 12.12 -1.17 0.82
CA SER A 33 10.89 -1.23 1.59
C SER A 33 11.01 -2.34 2.63
N VAL A 34 10.95 -1.99 3.91
CA VAL A 34 11.06 -2.92 5.03
C VAL A 34 9.69 -3.11 5.66
N GLY A 35 8.99 -4.18 5.27
CA GLY A 35 7.62 -4.48 5.70
C GLY A 35 6.57 -3.48 5.19
N GLY A 36 6.77 -2.87 4.03
CA GLY A 36 5.86 -1.85 3.49
C GLY A 36 4.64 -2.43 2.78
N GLN A 37 3.46 -1.87 3.02
CA GLN A 37 2.19 -2.47 2.57
C GLN A 37 1.81 -1.96 1.18
N HIS A 38 2.43 -2.53 0.15
CA HIS A 38 2.32 -2.01 -1.22
C HIS A 38 0.94 -2.24 -1.88
N GLN A 39 0.15 -3.19 -1.37
CA GLN A 39 -1.28 -3.39 -1.69
C GLN A 39 -2.20 -2.97 -0.53
N GLY A 40 -1.68 -2.18 0.42
CA GLY A 40 -2.47 -1.75 1.58
C GLY A 40 -2.71 -2.85 2.59
N VAL A 41 -3.72 -2.66 3.43
CA VAL A 41 -4.12 -3.62 4.47
C VAL A 41 -5.64 -3.84 4.47
N PHE A 42 -6.03 -5.04 4.88
CA PHE A 42 -7.41 -5.41 5.19
C PHE A 42 -7.43 -6.29 6.44
N GLY A 43 -7.05 -5.70 7.56
CA GLY A 43 -7.00 -6.40 8.81
C GLY A 43 -6.43 -5.54 9.89
N PHE A 44 -6.65 -6.00 11.10
CA PHE A 44 -6.27 -5.32 12.31
C PHE A 44 -5.24 -6.18 13.04
N PRO A 45 -4.16 -5.58 13.59
CA PRO A 45 -3.25 -6.33 14.44
C PRO A 45 -4.01 -7.05 15.54
N ARG A 46 -3.52 -8.23 15.95
CA ARG A 46 -4.04 -8.88 17.16
C ARG A 46 -3.90 -7.87 18.30
N CYS A 47 -5.01 -7.59 18.99
CA CYS A 47 -5.08 -6.65 20.12
C CYS A 47 -5.16 -7.41 21.47
N PRO A 48 -4.08 -8.03 21.98
CA PRO A 48 -4.07 -8.55 23.35
C PRO A 48 -3.73 -7.43 24.36
N GLY A 49 -4.65 -7.14 25.27
CA GLY A 49 -4.45 -6.23 26.42
C GLY A 49 -4.92 -4.78 26.20
N ASP A 50 -5.36 -4.13 27.29
CA ASP A 50 -6.00 -2.81 27.38
C ASP A 50 -5.13 -1.60 26.95
N ASN A 51 -4.11 -1.79 26.11
CA ASN A 51 -3.11 -0.77 25.85
C ASN A 51 -2.61 -0.79 24.40
N VAL A 52 -3.39 -0.32 23.42
CA VAL A 52 -2.83 -0.11 22.07
C VAL A 52 -3.58 0.96 21.26
N THR A 53 -2.88 2.03 20.90
CA THR A 53 -3.32 3.09 19.97
C THR A 53 -3.90 2.54 18.67
N ILE A 54 -3.39 1.39 18.22
CA ILE A 54 -3.85 0.71 17.01
C ILE A 54 -5.29 0.22 17.13
N CYS A 55 -5.68 -0.40 18.23
CA CYS A 55 -7.05 -0.86 18.45
C CYS A 55 -8.04 0.32 18.51
N ASN A 56 -7.59 1.49 18.96
CA ASN A 56 -8.37 2.72 18.85
C ASN A 56 -8.54 3.14 17.39
N TYR A 57 -7.50 3.11 16.56
CA TYR A 57 -7.63 3.40 15.12
C TYR A 57 -8.59 2.43 14.42
N VAL A 58 -8.52 1.14 14.74
CA VAL A 58 -9.46 0.11 14.25
C VAL A 58 -10.90 0.49 14.56
N ARG A 59 -11.17 0.84 15.82
CA ARG A 59 -12.50 1.26 16.26
C ARG A 59 -12.96 2.51 15.53
N GLU A 60 -12.08 3.50 15.33
CA GLU A 60 -12.41 4.72 14.59
C GLU A 60 -12.70 4.45 13.11
N LEU A 61 -11.90 3.60 12.44
CA LEU A 61 -12.11 3.17 11.05
C LEU A 61 -13.47 2.48 10.87
N LEU A 62 -13.83 1.57 11.78
CA LEU A 62 -15.11 0.85 11.75
C LEU A 62 -16.30 1.75 12.10
N ARG A 63 -16.12 2.70 13.04
CA ARG A 63 -17.20 3.58 13.52
C ARG A 63 -17.69 4.54 12.44
N PHE A 64 -16.78 5.11 11.65
CA PHE A 64 -17.10 6.21 10.74
C PHE A 64 -17.19 5.82 9.27
N GLY A 65 -16.86 4.57 8.91
CA GLY A 65 -16.76 4.16 7.51
C GLY A 65 -15.46 4.66 6.91
N VAL A 66 -14.51 3.74 6.70
CA VAL A 66 -13.16 4.03 6.19
C VAL A 66 -13.13 4.83 4.87
N TYR A 67 -14.17 4.69 4.05
CA TYR A 67 -14.32 5.37 2.77
C TYR A 67 -15.19 6.64 2.84
N GLU A 68 -15.42 7.19 4.02
CA GLU A 68 -15.95 8.55 4.14
C GLU A 68 -14.86 9.57 3.82
N THR A 69 -15.19 10.62 3.05
CA THR A 69 -14.24 11.65 2.60
C THR A 69 -13.50 12.31 3.76
N VAL A 70 -14.18 12.54 4.89
CA VAL A 70 -13.56 13.15 6.08
C VAL A 70 -12.49 12.22 6.65
N ILE A 71 -12.74 10.91 6.70
CA ILE A 71 -11.81 9.91 7.22
C ILE A 71 -10.60 9.76 6.30
N GLN A 72 -10.83 9.65 4.98
CA GLN A 72 -9.75 9.59 3.99
C GLN A 72 -8.80 10.80 4.04
N ASN A 73 -9.26 11.98 4.48
CA ASN A 73 -8.42 13.18 4.52
C ASN A 73 -7.75 13.45 5.89
N HIS A 74 -8.11 12.69 6.94
CA HIS A 74 -7.61 12.96 8.30
C HIS A 74 -6.98 11.73 8.97
N LEU A 75 -7.14 10.53 8.40
CA LEU A 75 -6.62 9.30 8.95
C LEU A 75 -5.76 8.56 7.94
N VAL A 76 -4.45 8.62 8.16
CA VAL A 76 -3.43 8.06 7.27
C VAL A 76 -3.67 6.57 6.96
N GLN A 77 -4.09 5.78 7.95
CA GLN A 77 -4.38 4.35 7.78
C GLN A 77 -5.56 4.09 6.82
N ALA A 78 -6.51 5.00 6.73
CA ALA A 78 -7.66 4.88 5.83
C ALA A 78 -7.23 5.00 4.36
N GLU A 79 -6.20 5.80 4.08
CA GLU A 79 -5.73 6.11 2.72
C GLU A 79 -5.10 4.90 2.01
N TYR A 80 -4.71 3.87 2.76
CA TYR A 80 -4.21 2.59 2.25
C TYR A 80 -4.99 1.38 2.78
N TRP A 81 -6.23 1.60 3.25
CA TRP A 81 -7.16 0.52 3.53
C TRP A 81 -7.78 0.01 2.22
N GLN A 82 -7.62 -1.27 1.94
CA GLN A 82 -8.11 -1.89 0.72
C GLN A 82 -9.06 -3.03 1.06
N ASP A 83 -10.37 -2.76 1.00
CA ASP A 83 -11.41 -3.76 1.28
C ASP A 83 -11.63 -4.71 0.08
N PRO A 84 -11.29 -6.01 0.18
CA PRO A 84 -11.48 -6.99 -0.89
C PRO A 84 -12.94 -7.24 -1.23
N HIS A 85 -13.86 -6.97 -0.29
CA HIS A 85 -15.30 -7.12 -0.49
C HIS A 85 -15.95 -5.87 -1.10
N GLN A 86 -15.24 -4.73 -1.09
CA GLN A 86 -15.73 -3.45 -1.60
C GLN A 86 -14.71 -2.78 -2.54
N LEU A 87 -14.05 -3.56 -3.39
CA LEU A 87 -13.01 -3.05 -4.30
C LEU A 87 -13.49 -1.90 -5.18
N ALA A 88 -14.75 -1.90 -5.64
CA ALA A 88 -15.28 -0.79 -6.43
C ALA A 88 -15.33 0.53 -5.64
N LEU A 89 -15.70 0.47 -4.35
CA LEU A 89 -15.72 1.63 -3.47
C LEU A 89 -14.30 2.08 -3.11
N TYR A 90 -13.43 1.13 -2.78
CA TYR A 90 -11.99 1.36 -2.58
C TYR A 90 -11.39 2.15 -3.74
N ARG A 91 -11.53 1.65 -4.97
CA ARG A 91 -11.01 2.30 -6.18
C ARG A 91 -11.55 3.72 -6.32
N LYS A 92 -12.85 3.90 -6.10
CA LYS A 92 -13.52 5.20 -6.23
C LYS A 92 -13.01 6.22 -5.21
N VAL A 93 -12.81 5.82 -3.95
CA VAL A 93 -12.69 6.76 -2.82
C VAL A 93 -11.26 6.88 -2.26
N SER A 94 -10.45 5.81 -2.29
CA SER A 94 -9.09 5.85 -1.75
C SER A 94 -8.30 7.03 -2.31
N VAL A 95 -7.87 7.96 -1.45
CA VAL A 95 -7.18 9.18 -1.90
C VAL A 95 -5.70 8.95 -2.22
N PHE A 96 -5.11 7.85 -1.73
CA PHE A 96 -3.69 7.55 -1.87
C PHE A 96 -3.42 6.22 -2.59
N LEU A 97 -3.75 5.08 -1.99
CA LEU A 97 -3.28 3.78 -2.49
C LEU A 97 -3.81 3.44 -3.88
N ALA A 98 -5.12 3.65 -4.11
CA ALA A 98 -5.72 3.46 -5.43
C ALA A 98 -5.13 4.37 -6.51
N ASP A 99 -4.59 5.54 -6.15
CA ASP A 99 -3.88 6.42 -7.07
C ASP A 99 -2.51 5.86 -7.45
N ILE A 100 -1.67 5.58 -6.44
CA ILE A 100 -0.29 5.10 -6.70
C ILE A 100 -0.25 3.67 -7.25
N ASN A 101 -1.34 2.92 -7.17
CA ASN A 101 -1.50 1.61 -7.80
C ASN A 101 -2.26 1.66 -9.15
N GLN A 102 -2.55 2.86 -9.68
CA GLN A 102 -3.14 3.07 -11.01
C GLN A 102 -4.53 2.41 -11.17
N GLU A 103 -5.29 2.29 -10.07
CA GLU A 103 -6.56 1.54 -10.04
C GLU A 103 -7.77 2.35 -10.55
N ARG A 104 -7.62 3.67 -10.74
CA ARG A 104 -8.66 4.56 -11.31
C ARG A 104 -8.34 5.03 -12.71
N THR A 105 -7.12 5.54 -12.89
CA THR A 105 -6.67 6.18 -14.11
C THR A 105 -5.20 5.89 -14.25
N PHE A 106 -4.78 5.53 -15.46
CA PHE A 106 -3.39 5.24 -15.74
C PHE A 106 -2.61 6.54 -15.95
N THR A 107 -1.72 6.86 -15.02
CA THR A 107 -0.79 7.98 -15.11
C THR A 107 0.56 7.48 -15.62
N ALA A 108 0.89 7.72 -16.89
CA ALA A 108 2.11 7.19 -17.53
C ALA A 108 3.42 7.59 -16.82
N ASP A 109 3.44 8.79 -16.22
CA ASP A 109 4.60 9.29 -15.49
C ASP A 109 4.93 8.45 -14.25
N TYR A 110 3.92 7.90 -13.56
CA TYR A 110 4.14 7.05 -12.37
C TYR A 110 4.97 5.81 -12.72
N LYS A 111 4.58 5.11 -13.79
CA LYS A 111 5.34 3.97 -14.32
C LYS A 111 6.72 4.40 -14.79
N THR A 112 6.79 5.44 -15.61
CA THR A 112 8.04 5.95 -16.17
C THR A 112 9.04 6.36 -15.09
N ASN A 113 8.56 6.95 -13.98
CA ASN A 113 9.41 7.38 -12.88
C ASN A 113 9.82 6.21 -11.99
N LEU A 114 8.93 5.25 -11.73
CA LEU A 114 9.29 4.06 -10.95
C LEU A 114 10.35 3.23 -11.68
N LEU A 115 10.25 3.07 -13.01
CA LEU A 115 11.27 2.40 -13.84
C LEU A 115 12.65 3.06 -13.83
N LYS A 116 12.79 4.31 -13.34
CA LYS A 116 14.10 4.98 -13.21
C LYS A 116 14.88 4.50 -12.00
N ILE A 117 14.23 3.90 -11.00
CA ILE A 117 14.94 3.35 -9.84
C ILE A 117 15.76 2.13 -10.30
N ARG A 118 16.96 1.98 -9.77
CA ARG A 118 17.86 0.87 -10.15
C ARG A 118 17.45 -0.43 -9.48
N ASN A 119 17.03 -0.34 -8.22
CA ASN A 119 16.59 -1.49 -7.43
C ASN A 119 15.40 -1.11 -6.56
N LEU A 120 14.37 -1.96 -6.60
CA LEU A 120 13.30 -2.01 -5.62
C LEU A 120 13.49 -3.28 -4.78
N VAL A 121 13.91 -3.11 -3.53
CA VAL A 121 14.09 -4.20 -2.57
C VAL A 121 12.88 -4.24 -1.65
N LEU A 122 12.21 -5.39 -1.61
CA LEU A 122 11.06 -5.63 -0.74
C LEU A 122 11.47 -6.65 0.33
N VAL A 123 11.44 -6.24 1.60
CA VAL A 123 11.71 -7.13 2.73
C VAL A 123 10.39 -7.51 3.37
N GLU A 124 10.12 -8.81 3.40
CA GLU A 124 8.94 -9.41 4.03
C GLU A 124 9.26 -10.05 5.37
N PHE A 125 8.39 -9.88 6.35
CA PHE A 125 8.43 -10.57 7.63
C PHE A 125 7.47 -11.78 7.62
N LEU A 126 8.02 -12.99 7.45
CA LEU A 126 7.24 -14.25 7.36
C LEU A 126 6.38 -14.60 8.59
N ARG A 127 6.51 -13.85 9.68
CA ARG A 127 5.72 -14.01 10.91
C ARG A 127 5.17 -12.68 11.38
N ASP A 128 4.84 -11.79 10.45
CA ASP A 128 4.25 -10.50 10.76
C ASP A 128 2.89 -10.68 11.43
N THR A 129 2.66 -9.92 12.51
CA THR A 129 1.39 -9.93 13.26
C THR A 129 0.70 -8.56 13.26
N MET A 130 1.19 -7.65 12.42
CA MET A 130 0.77 -6.26 12.30
C MET A 130 0.20 -5.98 10.91
N VAL A 131 0.85 -6.45 9.85
CA VAL A 131 0.41 -6.30 8.46
C VAL A 131 -0.50 -7.46 8.08
N TYR A 132 -1.73 -7.16 7.68
CA TYR A 132 -2.69 -8.16 7.22
C TYR A 132 -3.29 -7.75 5.86
N PRO A 133 -3.06 -8.54 4.79
CA PRO A 133 -2.19 -9.71 4.71
C PRO A 133 -0.70 -9.31 4.66
N HIS A 134 0.19 -10.07 5.31
CA HIS A 134 1.65 -9.80 5.28
C HIS A 134 2.24 -9.86 3.88
N GLU A 135 1.62 -10.59 2.96
CA GLU A 135 2.00 -10.68 1.56
C GLU A 135 1.92 -9.32 0.83
N SER A 136 1.21 -8.33 1.38
CA SER A 136 1.25 -6.93 0.93
C SER A 136 2.66 -6.34 0.93
N GLU A 137 3.56 -6.88 1.76
CA GLU A 137 4.99 -6.57 1.80
C GLU A 137 5.72 -6.92 0.49
N GLN A 138 5.17 -7.85 -0.29
CA GLN A 138 5.63 -8.27 -1.61
C GLN A 138 4.60 -7.96 -2.72
N PHE A 139 3.76 -6.93 -2.54
CA PHE A 139 2.65 -6.58 -3.45
C PHE A 139 1.58 -7.68 -3.65
N GLY A 140 1.56 -8.73 -2.83
CA GLY A 140 0.45 -9.68 -2.80
C GLY A 140 -0.75 -9.10 -2.05
N PHE A 141 -1.95 -9.62 -2.31
CA PHE A 141 -3.14 -9.23 -1.55
C PHE A 141 -4.25 -10.28 -1.60
N TYR A 142 -5.33 -10.07 -0.83
CA TYR A 142 -6.51 -10.93 -0.91
C TYR A 142 -7.15 -10.93 -2.30
N ALA A 143 -7.74 -12.06 -2.66
CA ALA A 143 -8.59 -12.16 -3.84
C ALA A 143 -9.87 -11.32 -3.68
N ALA A 144 -10.45 -10.88 -4.81
CA ALA A 144 -11.71 -10.14 -4.80
C ALA A 144 -12.83 -10.98 -4.13
N ASN A 145 -13.50 -10.38 -3.15
CA ASN A 145 -14.54 -10.99 -2.31
C ASN A 145 -14.10 -12.23 -1.49
N ASP A 146 -12.80 -12.52 -1.38
CA ASP A 146 -12.30 -13.70 -0.65
C ASP A 146 -11.01 -13.40 0.12
N THR A 147 -11.14 -13.32 1.44
CA THR A 147 -10.04 -13.05 2.38
C THR A 147 -9.34 -14.32 2.87
N SER A 148 -9.74 -15.50 2.38
CA SER A 148 -9.05 -16.76 2.64
C SER A 148 -7.97 -17.07 1.60
N LYS A 149 -8.03 -16.41 0.44
CA LYS A 149 -7.11 -16.61 -0.68
C LYS A 149 -6.23 -15.38 -0.91
N ILE A 150 -4.93 -15.61 -1.05
CA ILE A 150 -3.95 -14.60 -1.47
C ILE A 150 -3.66 -14.73 -2.96
N VAL A 151 -3.61 -13.60 -3.64
CA VAL A 151 -3.13 -13.42 -5.01
C VAL A 151 -1.73 -12.80 -4.95
N PRO A 152 -0.68 -13.52 -5.37
CA PRO A 152 0.66 -12.97 -5.42
C PRO A 152 0.78 -11.91 -6.52
N LEU A 153 1.76 -11.00 -6.42
CA LEU A 153 1.98 -9.92 -7.39
C LEU A 153 1.91 -10.41 -8.84
N ARG A 154 2.62 -11.50 -9.17
CA ARG A 154 2.73 -12.02 -10.55
C ARG A 154 1.40 -12.48 -11.17
N GLU A 155 0.41 -12.78 -10.35
CA GLU A 155 -0.94 -13.18 -10.78
C GLU A 155 -1.94 -12.01 -10.74
N SER A 156 -1.55 -10.87 -10.17
CA SER A 156 -2.41 -9.69 -10.05
C SER A 156 -2.57 -8.96 -11.39
N SER A 157 -3.70 -8.26 -11.54
CA SER A 157 -3.93 -7.38 -12.69
C SER A 157 -2.91 -6.25 -12.78
N LEU A 158 -2.36 -5.79 -11.64
CA LEU A 158 -1.32 -4.77 -11.57
C LEU A 158 -0.07 -5.19 -12.37
N TYR A 159 0.35 -6.44 -12.19
CA TYR A 159 1.53 -7.01 -12.85
C TYR A 159 1.23 -7.45 -14.29
N ILE A 160 0.11 -8.16 -14.51
CA ILE A 160 -0.24 -8.68 -15.84
C ILE A 160 -0.41 -7.54 -16.86
N ASN A 161 -0.96 -6.40 -16.42
CA ASN A 161 -1.12 -5.22 -17.27
C ASN A 161 0.07 -4.25 -17.18
N ASP A 162 1.12 -4.59 -16.44
CA ASP A 162 2.36 -3.82 -16.33
C ASP A 162 2.09 -2.33 -16.00
N LEU A 163 1.28 -2.07 -14.96
CA LEU A 163 0.82 -0.72 -14.65
C LEU A 163 1.88 0.15 -13.96
N LEU A 164 2.88 -0.47 -13.33
CA LEU A 164 3.95 0.21 -12.58
C LEU A 164 5.35 0.01 -13.19
N GLY A 165 5.52 -0.85 -14.19
CA GLY A 165 6.82 -1.29 -14.69
C GLY A 165 7.27 -2.59 -14.03
#